data_AF-A0A1Z4JS90-F1
#
_entry.id   AF-A0A1Z4JS90-F1
#
_cell.length_a   1.000
_cell.length_b   1.000
_cell.length_c   1.000
_cell.angle_alpha   90.00
_cell.angle_beta   90.00
_cell.angle_gamma   90.00
#
_symmetry.space_group_name_H-M   'P 1'
#
loop_
_entity.id
_entity.type
_entity.pdbx_description
1 polymer ?
#
loop_
_entity_poly.entity_id
_entity_poly.type
_entity_poly.pdbx_seq_one_letter_code
_entity_poly.pdbx_strand_id
1 'polypeptide(L)'
;MSGKKQKVIATFEDAQRSFRSILEEVSAHRAPRDLFRDFLEVASIVVSQMPYNAGAIPKDERFNEREAQYFAIAKRHSEKEMNAFASLLGMTTFAVQTFERDFLGPIYMDFGANERNGEFYTPESLGITMARMTLTRSFLESILNQKKLITISDPACGSGGLLIEAYQVIKEELQIDDASDRVLFHAVDVSRNAFNMCVIQLGLLGVMADIYHGNTLTLETFEHRDTPALALWRHQCRTDPALRMLLFLRQLEQETCANRLIEQPNDGDAIAEEAVAASKLEASEADVTFTPQQLKLFE
;
A
#
# COMPACT_ATOMS: atom_id res chain seq x y z
N MET A 1 -17.10 -25.73 -33.61
CA MET A 1 -16.11 -25.12 -32.71
C MET A 1 -15.82 -23.71 -33.21
N SER A 2 -16.57 -22.72 -32.72
CA SER A 2 -16.34 -21.31 -33.10
C SER A 2 -15.20 -20.78 -32.23
N GLY A 3 -14.00 -20.65 -32.79
CA GLY A 3 -12.87 -20.08 -32.09
C GLY A 3 -13.13 -18.60 -31.83
N LYS A 4 -13.44 -18.24 -30.57
CA LYS A 4 -13.36 -16.84 -30.13
C LYS A 4 -11.91 -16.38 -30.41
N LYS A 5 -11.72 -15.49 -31.38
CA LYS A 5 -10.41 -14.85 -31.62
C LYS A 5 -9.98 -14.22 -30.31
N GLN A 6 -8.84 -14.65 -29.79
CA GLN A 6 -8.26 -14.08 -28.57
C GLN A 6 -7.93 -12.61 -28.87
N LYS A 7 -8.65 -11.70 -28.22
CA LYS A 7 -8.49 -10.26 -28.44
C LYS A 7 -7.14 -9.86 -27.84
N VAL A 8 -6.24 -9.34 -28.66
CA VAL A 8 -4.95 -8.83 -28.20
C VAL A 8 -5.23 -7.60 -27.33
N ILE A 9 -4.77 -7.62 -26.07
CA ILE A 9 -4.81 -6.45 -25.19
C ILE A 9 -3.62 -5.57 -25.58
N ALA A 10 -3.89 -4.45 -26.25
CA ALA A 10 -2.85 -3.54 -26.74
C ALA A 10 -2.76 -2.24 -25.94
N THR A 11 -3.86 -1.81 -25.30
CA THR A 11 -3.92 -0.54 -24.55
C THR A 11 -4.49 -0.73 -23.15
N PHE A 12 -4.31 0.31 -22.31
CA PHE A 12 -4.87 0.37 -20.96
C PHE A 12 -6.39 0.26 -20.97
N GLU A 13 -7.06 0.95 -21.89
CA GLU A 13 -8.52 0.95 -22.03
C GLU A 13 -9.04 -0.41 -22.51
N ASP A 14 -8.26 -1.12 -23.35
CA ASP A 14 -8.57 -2.49 -23.76
C ASP A 14 -8.49 -3.46 -22.60
N ALA A 15 -7.48 -3.31 -21.72
CA ALA A 15 -7.35 -4.10 -20.51
C ALA A 15 -8.54 -3.86 -19.58
N GLN A 16 -8.89 -2.60 -19.30
CA GLN A 16 -10.03 -2.28 -18.45
C GLN A 16 -11.35 -2.79 -19.05
N ARG A 17 -11.57 -2.65 -20.37
CA ARG A 17 -12.78 -3.17 -21.03
C ARG A 17 -12.87 -4.69 -20.93
N SER A 18 -11.75 -5.38 -21.05
CA SER A 18 -11.70 -6.84 -20.93
C SER A 18 -11.97 -7.30 -19.49
N PHE A 19 -11.44 -6.57 -18.51
CA PHE A 19 -11.71 -6.80 -17.09
C PHE A 19 -13.21 -6.71 -16.79
N ARG A 20 -13.84 -5.61 -17.22
CA ARG A 20 -15.27 -5.35 -17.05
C ARG A 20 -16.13 -6.45 -17.69
N SER A 21 -15.79 -6.84 -18.91
CA SER A 21 -16.51 -7.89 -19.63
C SER A 21 -16.45 -9.25 -18.92
N ILE A 22 -15.33 -9.61 -18.29
CA ILE A 22 -15.20 -10.86 -17.53
C ILE A 22 -16.09 -10.80 -16.29
N LEU A 23 -16.08 -9.67 -15.57
CA LEU A 23 -16.89 -9.48 -14.37
C LEU A 23 -18.39 -9.60 -14.68
N GLU A 24 -18.85 -8.99 -15.77
CA GLU A 24 -20.23 -9.07 -16.26
C GLU A 24 -20.62 -10.47 -16.75
N GLU A 25 -19.73 -11.19 -17.45
CA GLU A 25 -20.01 -12.55 -17.96
C GLU A 25 -20.20 -13.57 -16.81
N VAL A 26 -19.64 -13.26 -15.65
CA VAL A 26 -19.66 -14.12 -14.47
C VAL A 26 -20.80 -13.74 -13.51
N SER A 27 -21.38 -12.54 -13.65
CA SER A 27 -22.41 -11.98 -12.76
C SER A 27 -23.83 -12.56 -12.96
N ALA A 28 -23.97 -13.87 -13.19
CA ALA A 28 -25.26 -14.49 -13.50
C ALA A 28 -26.28 -14.41 -12.35
N HIS A 29 -25.81 -14.48 -11.10
CA HIS A 29 -26.67 -14.55 -9.90
C HIS A 29 -26.27 -13.57 -8.79
N ARG A 30 -25.17 -12.83 -8.98
CA ARG A 30 -24.64 -11.86 -8.02
C ARG A 30 -24.38 -10.55 -8.75
N ALA A 31 -24.66 -9.42 -8.11
CA ALA A 31 -24.38 -8.12 -8.70
C ALA A 31 -22.87 -7.98 -8.99
N PRO A 32 -22.47 -7.40 -10.14
CA PRO A 32 -21.06 -7.17 -10.46
C PRO A 32 -20.30 -6.46 -9.34
N ARG A 33 -20.95 -5.51 -8.64
CA ARG A 33 -20.41 -4.83 -7.46
C ARG A 33 -19.95 -5.78 -6.36
N ASP A 34 -20.80 -6.75 -5.99
CA ASP A 34 -20.50 -7.69 -4.93
C ASP A 34 -19.40 -8.67 -5.34
N LEU A 35 -19.41 -9.10 -6.61
CA LEU A 35 -18.32 -9.90 -7.17
C LEU A 35 -17.00 -9.14 -7.15
N PHE A 36 -17.03 -7.85 -7.50
CA PHE A 36 -15.83 -7.01 -7.48
C PHE A 36 -15.30 -6.83 -6.06
N ARG A 37 -16.17 -6.55 -5.08
CA ARG A 37 -15.78 -6.50 -3.66
C ARG A 37 -15.13 -7.81 -3.21
N ASP A 38 -15.75 -8.94 -3.49
CA ASP A 38 -15.23 -10.25 -3.07
C ASP A 38 -13.91 -10.58 -3.80
N PHE A 39 -13.77 -10.16 -5.08
CA PHE A 39 -12.50 -10.21 -5.82
C PHE A 39 -11.42 -9.37 -5.14
N LEU A 40 -11.71 -8.13 -4.73
CA LEU A 40 -10.74 -7.25 -4.08
C LEU A 40 -10.22 -7.86 -2.76
N GLU A 41 -11.10 -8.46 -1.95
CA GLU A 41 -10.67 -9.18 -0.74
C GLU A 41 -9.75 -10.36 -1.09
N VAL A 42 -10.18 -11.22 -2.01
CA VAL A 42 -9.42 -12.41 -2.39
C VAL A 42 -8.06 -12.02 -2.98
N ALA A 43 -8.05 -11.07 -3.92
CA ALA A 43 -6.83 -10.62 -4.59
C ALA A 43 -5.87 -9.94 -3.62
N SER A 44 -6.37 -9.08 -2.72
CA SER A 44 -5.52 -8.42 -1.73
C SER A 44 -4.90 -9.41 -0.73
N ILE A 45 -5.63 -10.46 -0.32
CA ILE A 45 -5.07 -11.55 0.49
C ILE A 45 -3.98 -12.29 -0.27
N VAL A 46 -4.26 -12.71 -1.52
CA VAL A 46 -3.31 -13.44 -2.35
C VAL A 46 -2.02 -12.64 -2.57
N VAL A 47 -2.13 -11.35 -2.86
CA VAL A 47 -0.97 -10.45 -3.04
C VAL A 47 -0.17 -10.35 -1.74
N SER A 48 -0.80 -10.05 -0.60
CA SER A 48 -0.11 -9.95 0.69
C SER A 48 0.53 -11.27 1.14
N GLN A 49 0.02 -12.42 0.69
CA GLN A 49 0.57 -13.74 1.02
C GLN A 49 1.70 -14.20 0.09
N MET A 50 2.01 -13.46 -0.99
CA MET A 50 3.04 -13.87 -1.98
C MET A 50 4.40 -14.24 -1.36
N PRO A 51 5.00 -13.44 -0.45
CA PRO A 51 6.29 -13.79 0.16
C PRO A 51 6.26 -15.10 0.96
N TYR A 52 5.14 -15.37 1.62
CA TYR A 52 4.93 -16.59 2.41
C TYR A 52 4.77 -17.82 1.51
N ASN A 53 3.98 -17.69 0.45
CA ASN A 53 3.73 -18.76 -0.51
C ASN A 53 4.95 -19.07 -1.39
N ALA A 54 5.82 -18.07 -1.61
CA ALA A 54 7.13 -18.25 -2.25
C ALA A 54 8.18 -18.89 -1.32
N GLY A 55 7.89 -19.04 -0.02
CA GLY A 55 8.83 -19.58 0.97
C GLY A 55 9.93 -18.60 1.39
N ALA A 56 9.79 -17.32 1.06
CA ALA A 56 10.75 -16.28 1.43
C ALA A 56 10.55 -15.77 2.86
N ILE A 57 9.36 -15.93 3.42
CA ILE A 57 9.02 -15.63 4.82
C ILE A 57 8.28 -16.83 5.42
N PRO A 58 8.60 -17.26 6.66
CA PRO A 58 7.85 -18.30 7.35
C PRO A 58 6.37 -17.94 7.52
N LYS A 59 5.48 -18.92 7.37
CA LYS A 59 4.03 -18.75 7.62
C LYS A 59 3.78 -18.55 9.11
N ASP A 60 3.16 -17.43 9.45
CA ASP A 60 2.85 -16.99 10.80
C ASP A 60 1.32 -17.04 11.07
N GLU A 61 0.90 -16.54 12.23
CA GLU A 61 -0.52 -16.48 12.59
C GLU A 61 -1.31 -15.57 11.62
N ARG A 62 -0.74 -14.43 11.22
CA ARG A 62 -1.34 -13.51 10.25
C ARG A 62 -1.58 -14.19 8.89
N PHE A 63 -0.68 -15.05 8.44
CA PHE A 63 -0.88 -15.88 7.26
C PHE A 63 -2.13 -16.76 7.41
N ASN A 64 -2.26 -17.47 8.54
CA ASN A 64 -3.37 -18.40 8.79
C ASN A 64 -4.73 -17.68 8.89
N GLU A 65 -4.78 -16.51 9.54
CA GLU A 65 -5.99 -15.69 9.62
C GLU A 65 -6.48 -15.26 8.23
N ARG A 66 -5.57 -14.76 7.39
CA ARG A 66 -5.88 -14.37 6.01
C ARG A 66 -6.29 -15.56 5.15
N GLU A 67 -5.64 -16.71 5.34
CA GLU A 67 -5.99 -17.94 4.65
C GLU A 67 -7.42 -18.38 5.00
N ALA A 68 -7.79 -18.29 6.28
CA ALA A 68 -9.15 -18.57 6.72
C ALA A 68 -10.18 -17.60 6.10
N GLN A 69 -9.86 -16.30 6.01
CA GLN A 69 -10.70 -15.30 5.33
C GLN A 69 -10.86 -15.61 3.85
N TYR A 70 -9.76 -15.94 3.15
CA TYR A 70 -9.79 -16.38 1.76
C TYR A 70 -10.74 -17.56 1.57
N PHE A 71 -10.59 -18.63 2.38
CA PHE A 71 -11.45 -19.80 2.29
C PHE A 71 -12.92 -19.50 2.63
N ALA A 72 -13.19 -18.60 3.57
CA ALA A 72 -14.55 -18.19 3.90
C ALA A 72 -15.24 -17.51 2.71
N ILE A 73 -14.50 -16.71 1.92
CA ILE A 73 -15.02 -16.10 0.71
C ILE A 73 -15.14 -17.14 -0.40
N ALA A 74 -14.07 -17.89 -0.69
CA ALA A 74 -14.00 -18.86 -1.78
C ALA A 74 -15.11 -19.91 -1.70
N LYS A 75 -15.49 -20.38 -0.50
CA LYS A 75 -16.60 -21.34 -0.30
C LYS A 75 -17.96 -20.83 -0.79
N ARG A 76 -18.15 -19.51 -0.93
CA ARG A 76 -19.40 -18.89 -1.38
C ARG A 76 -19.44 -18.69 -2.90
N HIS A 77 -18.35 -19.00 -3.59
CA HIS A 77 -18.21 -18.83 -5.03
C HIS A 77 -18.10 -20.18 -5.74
N SER A 78 -18.70 -20.24 -6.92
CA SER A 78 -18.53 -21.34 -7.86
C SER A 78 -17.10 -21.39 -8.41
N GLU A 79 -16.72 -22.55 -8.94
CA GLU A 79 -15.44 -22.71 -9.64
C GLU A 79 -15.30 -21.71 -10.80
N LYS A 80 -16.39 -21.44 -11.52
CA LYS A 80 -16.42 -20.43 -12.60
C LYS A 80 -16.06 -19.04 -12.08
N GLU A 81 -16.62 -18.63 -10.95
CA GLU A 81 -16.32 -17.34 -10.31
C GLU A 81 -14.87 -17.26 -9.82
N MET A 82 -14.37 -18.32 -9.17
CA MET A 82 -12.98 -18.35 -8.70
C MET A 82 -11.97 -18.35 -9.84
N ASN A 83 -12.24 -19.05 -10.95
CA ASN A 83 -11.42 -18.99 -12.16
C ASN A 83 -11.44 -17.60 -12.81
N ALA A 84 -12.58 -16.91 -12.72
CA ALA A 84 -12.68 -15.52 -13.16
C ALA A 84 -11.83 -14.60 -12.27
N PHE A 85 -11.87 -14.76 -10.95
CA PHE A 85 -11.03 -13.98 -10.03
C PHE A 85 -9.54 -14.15 -10.33
N ALA A 86 -9.08 -15.38 -10.60
CA ALA A 86 -7.71 -15.63 -11.03
C ALA A 86 -7.37 -14.91 -12.35
N SER A 87 -8.29 -14.91 -13.31
CA SER A 87 -8.11 -14.22 -14.60
C SER A 87 -8.08 -12.70 -14.44
N LEU A 88 -8.95 -12.15 -13.60
CA LEU A 88 -9.00 -10.72 -13.25
C LEU A 88 -7.72 -10.28 -12.53
N LEU A 89 -7.20 -11.09 -11.61
CA LEU A 89 -5.93 -10.83 -10.94
C LEU A 89 -4.78 -10.83 -11.95
N GLY A 90 -4.69 -11.83 -12.84
CA GLY A 90 -3.67 -11.86 -13.89
C GLY A 90 -3.71 -10.64 -14.81
N MET A 91 -4.91 -10.17 -15.16
CA MET A 91 -5.08 -8.95 -15.95
C MET A 91 -4.68 -7.69 -15.17
N THR A 92 -5.00 -7.63 -13.87
CA THR A 92 -4.60 -6.53 -12.98
C THR A 92 -3.08 -6.47 -12.89
N THR A 93 -2.41 -7.61 -12.67
CA THR A 93 -0.94 -7.70 -12.66
C THR A 93 -0.35 -7.18 -13.97
N PHE A 94 -0.85 -7.66 -15.11
CA PHE A 94 -0.37 -7.21 -16.42
C PHE A 94 -0.55 -5.69 -16.59
N ALA A 95 -1.73 -5.16 -16.27
CA ALA A 95 -2.02 -3.75 -16.46
C ALA A 95 -1.18 -2.85 -15.54
N VAL A 96 -1.09 -3.17 -14.25
CA VAL A 96 -0.31 -2.40 -13.28
C VAL A 96 1.17 -2.38 -13.66
N GLN A 97 1.74 -3.53 -14.05
CA GLN A 97 3.17 -3.62 -14.40
C GLN A 97 3.51 -3.02 -15.77
N THR A 98 2.56 -3.02 -16.70
CA THR A 98 2.79 -2.51 -18.07
C THR A 98 2.55 -1.00 -18.16
N PHE A 99 1.49 -0.52 -17.52
CA PHE A 99 1.05 0.87 -17.68
C PHE A 99 1.42 1.76 -16.49
N GLU A 100 1.70 1.19 -15.31
CA GLU A 100 2.05 1.93 -14.10
C GLU A 100 1.07 3.05 -13.76
N ARG A 101 -0.24 2.75 -13.90
CA ARG A 101 -1.36 3.66 -13.69
C ARG A 101 -2.39 3.01 -12.77
N ASP A 102 -3.25 3.83 -12.17
CA ASP A 102 -4.40 3.34 -11.40
C ASP A 102 -5.38 2.55 -12.29
N PHE A 103 -5.29 1.24 -12.23
CA PHE A 103 -6.12 0.32 -13.02
C PHE A 103 -7.46 0.02 -12.34
N LEU A 104 -7.45 -0.21 -11.02
CA LEU A 104 -8.63 -0.65 -10.28
C LEU A 104 -9.56 0.51 -9.90
N GLY A 105 -9.03 1.71 -9.63
CA GLY A 105 -9.84 2.86 -9.23
C GLY A 105 -10.92 3.23 -10.27
N PRO A 106 -10.59 3.40 -11.56
CA PRO A 106 -11.61 3.69 -12.57
C PRO A 106 -12.64 2.56 -12.74
N ILE A 107 -12.22 1.29 -12.61
CA ILE A 107 -13.13 0.14 -12.66
C ILE A 107 -14.08 0.16 -11.45
N TYR A 108 -13.57 0.52 -10.27
CA TYR A 108 -14.41 0.69 -9.09
C TYR A 108 -15.40 1.83 -9.27
N MET A 109 -15.01 2.96 -9.88
CA MET A 109 -15.96 4.04 -10.15
C MET A 109 -17.12 3.59 -11.05
N ASP A 110 -16.88 2.66 -11.98
CA ASP A 110 -17.91 2.14 -12.87
C ASP A 110 -18.89 1.15 -12.18
N PHE A 111 -18.40 0.26 -11.30
CA PHE A 111 -19.21 -0.85 -10.73
C PHE A 111 -19.39 -0.81 -9.22
N GLY A 112 -18.36 -0.32 -8.53
CA GLY A 112 -18.11 -0.47 -7.11
C GLY A 112 -18.48 0.76 -6.27
N ALA A 113 -18.39 1.96 -6.86
CA ALA A 113 -18.56 3.21 -6.14
C ALA A 113 -19.95 3.27 -5.51
N ASN A 114 -19.95 3.54 -4.21
CA ASN A 114 -21.19 3.81 -3.52
C ASN A 114 -21.54 5.28 -3.76
N GLU A 115 -22.40 5.57 -4.74
CA GLU A 115 -22.86 6.93 -5.06
C GLU A 115 -23.39 7.67 -3.81
N ARG A 116 -23.93 6.93 -2.84
CA ARG A 116 -24.41 7.48 -1.56
C ARG A 116 -23.28 7.92 -0.62
N ASN A 117 -22.08 7.36 -0.76
CA ASN A 117 -20.89 7.76 0.00
C ASN A 117 -20.04 8.81 -0.73
N GLY A 118 -20.38 9.16 -1.98
CA GLY A 118 -19.67 10.18 -2.75
C GLY A 118 -18.22 9.80 -3.10
N GLU A 119 -17.90 8.51 -3.17
CA GLU A 119 -16.55 8.03 -3.51
C GLU A 119 -16.18 8.47 -4.94
N PHE A 120 -15.20 9.37 -5.05
CA PHE A 120 -14.63 9.82 -6.31
C PHE A 120 -13.12 9.76 -6.20
N TYR A 121 -12.46 9.15 -7.18
CA TYR A 121 -11.00 9.06 -7.20
C TYR A 121 -10.39 10.17 -8.03
N THR A 122 -9.19 10.59 -7.61
CA THR A 122 -8.41 11.62 -8.29
C THR A 122 -8.13 11.19 -9.74
N PRO A 123 -8.48 12.00 -10.75
CA PRO A 123 -8.09 11.71 -12.12
C PRO A 123 -6.57 11.75 -12.25
N GLU A 124 -6.01 10.77 -12.98
CA GLU A 124 -4.56 10.62 -13.17
C GLU A 124 -3.85 11.91 -13.60
N SER A 125 -4.44 12.67 -14.53
CA SER A 125 -3.83 13.91 -15.03
C SER A 125 -3.62 14.93 -13.91
N LEU A 126 -4.51 14.96 -12.92
CA LEU A 126 -4.37 15.80 -11.74
C LEU A 126 -3.30 15.24 -10.80
N GLY A 127 -3.28 13.93 -10.57
CA GLY A 127 -2.26 13.26 -9.74
C GLY A 127 -0.84 13.48 -10.26
N ILE A 128 -0.60 13.27 -11.56
CA ILE A 128 0.68 13.55 -12.21
C ILE A 128 1.05 15.03 -12.11
N THR A 129 0.09 15.94 -12.30
CA THR A 129 0.34 17.37 -12.19
C THR A 129 0.77 17.75 -10.77
N MET A 130 0.04 17.26 -9.76
CA MET A 130 0.37 17.47 -8.35
C MET A 130 1.77 16.92 -8.02
N ALA A 131 2.04 15.68 -8.43
CA ALA A 131 3.32 15.03 -8.20
C ALA A 131 4.48 15.82 -8.84
N ARG A 132 4.36 16.28 -10.08
CA ARG A 132 5.40 17.10 -10.76
C ARG A 132 5.64 18.44 -10.09
N MET A 133 4.60 19.04 -9.51
CA MET A 133 4.75 20.29 -8.77
C MET A 133 5.52 20.11 -7.45
N THR A 134 5.41 18.95 -6.81
CA THR A 134 5.99 18.69 -5.48
C THR A 134 7.29 17.90 -5.50
N LEU A 135 7.45 16.97 -6.45
CA LEU A 135 8.53 15.97 -6.50
C LEU A 135 9.59 16.36 -7.53
N THR A 136 10.06 17.60 -7.49
CA THR A 136 11.10 18.06 -8.42
C THR A 136 12.40 17.28 -8.23
N ARG A 137 13.18 17.10 -9.31
CA ARG A 137 14.49 16.44 -9.25
C ARG A 137 15.39 16.93 -8.11
N SER A 138 15.52 18.24 -7.91
CA SER A 138 16.38 18.80 -6.86
C SER A 138 15.89 18.43 -5.46
N PHE A 139 14.58 18.41 -5.24
CA PHE A 139 13.98 17.97 -3.98
C PHE A 139 14.24 16.48 -3.73
N LEU A 140 14.00 15.62 -4.72
CA LEU A 140 14.23 14.18 -4.61
C LEU A 140 15.71 13.86 -4.35
N GLU A 141 16.64 14.47 -5.09
CA GLU A 141 18.09 14.29 -4.88
C GLU A 141 18.52 14.75 -3.48
N SER A 142 17.93 15.82 -2.94
CA SER A 142 18.21 16.27 -1.58
C SER A 142 17.80 15.24 -0.52
N ILE A 143 16.64 14.61 -0.68
CA ILE A 143 16.15 13.56 0.22
C ILE A 143 17.05 12.33 0.14
N LEU A 144 17.37 11.88 -1.08
CA LEU A 144 18.20 10.68 -1.29
C LEU A 144 19.63 10.86 -0.78
N ASN A 145 20.17 12.09 -0.79
CA ASN A 145 21.47 12.37 -0.20
C ASN A 145 21.45 12.27 1.33
N GLN A 146 20.38 12.73 1.98
CA GLN A 146 20.28 12.76 3.44
C GLN A 146 19.76 11.44 4.05
N LYS A 147 18.67 10.89 3.50
CA LYS A 147 17.90 9.80 4.10
C LYS A 147 17.97 8.49 3.32
N LYS A 148 18.49 8.51 2.08
CA LYS A 148 18.58 7.37 1.14
C LYS A 148 17.25 6.74 0.72
N LEU A 149 16.14 7.21 1.29
CA LEU A 149 14.78 6.71 1.06
C LEU A 149 13.81 7.90 0.99
N ILE A 150 12.97 7.90 -0.03
CA ILE A 150 11.86 8.83 -0.22
C ILE A 150 10.64 8.22 0.47
N THR A 151 10.04 8.95 1.41
CA THR A 151 8.81 8.51 2.08
C THR A 151 7.67 9.43 1.70
N ILE A 152 6.57 8.87 1.19
CA ILE A 152 5.36 9.62 0.84
C ILE A 152 4.18 9.03 1.60
N SER A 153 3.38 9.89 2.23
CA SER A 153 2.18 9.48 2.96
C SER A 153 0.93 10.01 2.26
N ASP A 154 -0.05 9.14 2.09
CA ASP A 154 -1.40 9.49 1.61
C ASP A 154 -2.45 9.06 2.66
N PRO A 155 -3.04 10.01 3.42
CA PRO A 155 -3.97 9.73 4.51
C PRO A 155 -5.40 9.38 4.08
N ALA A 156 -5.71 9.45 2.78
CA ALA A 156 -6.99 9.08 2.20
C ALA A 156 -6.76 8.51 0.80
N CYS A 157 -6.02 7.39 0.75
CA CYS A 157 -5.30 6.95 -0.44
C CYS A 157 -6.18 6.45 -1.59
N GLY A 158 -7.46 6.18 -1.34
CA GLY A 158 -8.35 5.60 -2.31
C GLY A 158 -7.81 4.28 -2.85
N SER A 159 -7.87 4.11 -4.16
CA SER A 159 -7.26 2.98 -4.88
C SER A 159 -5.73 2.97 -4.84
N GLY A 160 -5.08 4.01 -4.32
CA GLY A 160 -3.63 4.22 -4.36
C GLY A 160 -3.14 4.96 -5.60
N GLY A 161 -4.03 5.53 -6.42
CA GLY A 161 -3.66 6.18 -7.68
C GLY A 161 -2.59 7.27 -7.54
N LEU A 162 -2.76 8.18 -6.57
CA LEU A 162 -1.79 9.25 -6.30
C LEU A 162 -0.39 8.73 -6.00
N LEU A 163 -0.27 7.59 -5.31
CA LEU A 163 1.02 6.98 -4.98
C LEU A 163 1.66 6.32 -6.21
N ILE A 164 0.85 5.71 -7.08
CA ILE A 164 1.31 5.16 -8.36
C ILE A 164 1.81 6.29 -9.27
N GLU A 165 1.07 7.38 -9.37
CA GLU A 165 1.44 8.56 -10.17
C GLU A 165 2.68 9.26 -9.60
N ALA A 166 2.79 9.36 -8.27
CA ALA A 166 4.00 9.84 -7.61
C ALA A 166 5.21 8.96 -7.95
N TYR A 167 5.04 7.64 -7.94
CA TYR A 167 6.10 6.69 -8.32
C TYR A 167 6.57 6.93 -9.77
N GLN A 168 5.64 7.08 -10.71
CA GLN A 168 5.95 7.38 -12.10
C GLN A 168 6.77 8.68 -12.23
N VAL A 169 6.32 9.76 -11.58
CA VAL A 169 7.03 11.05 -11.62
C VAL A 169 8.41 10.96 -10.99
N ILE A 170 8.58 10.22 -9.88
CA ILE A 170 9.90 10.00 -9.27
C ILE A 170 10.88 9.37 -10.27
N LYS A 171 10.44 8.35 -11.00
CA LYS A 171 11.26 7.69 -12.02
C LYS A 171 11.63 8.63 -13.17
N GLU A 172 10.66 9.42 -13.64
CA GLU A 172 10.88 10.42 -14.69
C GLU A 172 11.90 11.50 -14.25
N GLU A 173 11.71 12.09 -13.07
CA GLU A 173 12.56 13.18 -12.55
C GLU A 173 13.99 12.70 -12.23
N LEU A 174 14.13 11.48 -11.72
CA LEU A 174 15.42 10.86 -11.44
C LEU A 174 16.07 10.20 -12.66
N GLN A 175 15.34 10.07 -13.77
CA GLN A 175 15.79 9.41 -15.01
C GLN A 175 16.26 7.97 -14.78
N ILE A 176 15.43 7.18 -14.08
CA ILE A 176 15.68 5.77 -13.76
C ILE A 176 14.49 4.89 -14.15
N ASP A 177 14.75 3.64 -14.49
CA ASP A 177 13.70 2.69 -14.92
C ASP A 177 12.89 2.12 -13.74
N ASP A 178 13.53 2.01 -12.58
CA ASP A 178 12.96 1.45 -11.34
C ASP A 178 13.45 2.26 -10.13
N ALA A 179 12.52 2.61 -9.25
CA ALA A 179 12.77 3.34 -8.00
C ALA A 179 12.22 2.60 -6.77
N SER A 180 11.83 1.33 -6.93
CA SER A 180 11.17 0.53 -5.88
C SER A 180 12.02 0.38 -4.61
N ASP A 181 13.35 0.41 -4.74
CA ASP A 181 14.33 0.37 -3.66
C ASP A 181 14.53 1.73 -2.96
N ARG A 182 13.98 2.80 -3.52
CA ARG A 182 14.14 4.19 -3.05
C ARG A 182 12.88 4.79 -2.46
N VAL A 183 11.74 4.13 -2.57
CA VAL A 183 10.46 4.67 -2.10
C VAL A 183 9.86 3.80 -0.99
N LEU A 184 9.25 4.46 -0.02
CA LEU A 184 8.37 3.84 0.97
C LEU A 184 7.08 4.64 1.02
N PHE A 185 5.96 3.99 0.73
CA PHE A 185 4.65 4.58 0.83
C PHE A 185 3.99 4.27 2.16
N HIS A 186 3.29 5.25 2.71
CA HIS A 186 2.39 5.09 3.84
C HIS A 186 0.99 5.49 3.39
N ALA A 187 0.02 4.58 3.50
CA ALA A 187 -1.30 4.79 2.91
C ALA A 187 -2.38 4.44 3.93
N VAL A 188 -3.39 5.30 4.05
CA VAL A 188 -4.54 5.06 4.92
C VAL A 188 -5.81 5.33 4.15
N ASP A 189 -6.80 4.45 4.27
CA ASP A 189 -8.16 4.74 3.79
C ASP A 189 -9.22 4.11 4.70
N VAL A 190 -10.36 4.77 4.81
CA VAL A 190 -11.51 4.33 5.61
C VAL A 190 -12.38 3.32 4.86
N SER A 191 -12.33 3.31 3.52
CA SER A 191 -13.07 2.39 2.68
C SER A 191 -12.29 1.09 2.52
N ARG A 192 -12.94 -0.03 2.90
CA ARG A 192 -12.36 -1.36 2.76
C ARG A 192 -11.97 -1.69 1.31
N ASN A 193 -12.76 -1.25 0.34
CA ASN A 193 -12.47 -1.48 -1.07
C ASN A 193 -11.27 -0.66 -1.54
N ALA A 194 -11.18 0.60 -1.13
CA ALA A 194 -10.03 1.47 -1.40
C ALA A 194 -8.74 0.86 -0.84
N PHE A 195 -8.77 0.49 0.45
CA PHE A 195 -7.68 -0.23 1.11
C PHE A 195 -7.22 -1.47 0.32
N ASN A 196 -8.15 -2.36 -0.07
CA ASN A 196 -7.80 -3.56 -0.82
C ASN A 196 -7.22 -3.24 -2.20
N MET A 197 -7.78 -2.26 -2.92
CA MET A 197 -7.24 -1.82 -4.21
C MET A 197 -5.81 -1.27 -4.05
N CYS A 198 -5.57 -0.44 -3.05
CA CYS A 198 -4.25 0.10 -2.74
C CYS A 198 -3.23 -1.02 -2.47
N VAL A 199 -3.61 -2.01 -1.65
CA VAL A 199 -2.78 -3.20 -1.37
C VAL A 199 -2.45 -3.99 -2.63
N ILE A 200 -3.45 -4.25 -3.48
CA ILE A 200 -3.26 -4.99 -4.73
C ILE A 200 -2.31 -4.23 -5.67
N GLN A 201 -2.59 -2.96 -5.93
CA GLN A 201 -1.87 -2.22 -6.95
C GLN A 201 -0.42 -1.93 -6.54
N LEU A 202 -0.19 -1.43 -5.32
CA LEU A 202 1.17 -1.19 -4.84
C LEU A 202 1.94 -2.50 -4.63
N GLY A 203 1.25 -3.56 -4.21
CA GLY A 203 1.87 -4.89 -4.06
C GLY A 203 2.31 -5.50 -5.40
N LEU A 204 1.50 -5.35 -6.45
CA LEU A 204 1.82 -5.84 -7.80
C LEU A 204 2.83 -4.94 -8.55
N LEU A 205 2.83 -3.64 -8.26
CA LEU A 205 3.84 -2.70 -8.75
C LEU A 205 5.22 -2.99 -8.16
N GLY A 206 5.29 -3.70 -7.02
CA GLY A 206 6.54 -4.14 -6.40
C GLY A 206 7.20 -3.08 -5.51
N VAL A 207 6.47 -2.05 -5.11
CA VAL A 207 6.98 -0.97 -4.24
C VAL A 207 6.77 -1.28 -2.76
N MET A 208 7.63 -0.76 -1.89
CA MET A 208 7.43 -0.86 -0.44
C MET A 208 6.30 0.07 -0.02
N ALA A 209 5.24 -0.48 0.58
CA ALA A 209 4.17 0.31 1.16
C ALA A 209 3.62 -0.33 2.44
N ASP A 210 3.36 0.54 3.40
CA ASP A 210 2.71 0.28 4.68
C ASP A 210 1.28 0.84 4.61
N ILE A 211 0.29 -0.06 4.55
CA ILE A 211 -1.08 0.29 4.18
C ILE A 211 -2.04 -0.05 5.31
N TYR A 212 -2.90 0.91 5.67
CA TYR A 212 -3.84 0.81 6.78
C TYR A 212 -5.28 1.00 6.30
N HIS A 213 -6.16 0.11 6.76
CA HIS A 213 -7.60 0.34 6.77
C HIS A 213 -7.91 1.05 8.07
N GLY A 214 -8.31 2.31 8.02
CA GLY A 214 -8.44 3.13 9.22
C GLY A 214 -9.03 4.49 8.95
N ASN A 215 -9.23 5.24 10.03
CA ASN A 215 -9.71 6.61 9.96
C ASN A 215 -8.61 7.55 10.42
N THR A 216 -8.04 8.29 9.46
CA THR A 216 -6.93 9.22 9.72
C THR A 216 -7.31 10.39 10.64
N LEU A 217 -8.60 10.77 10.71
CA LEU A 217 -9.05 11.83 11.60
C LEU A 217 -9.13 11.37 13.07
N THR A 218 -9.52 10.12 13.31
CA THR A 218 -9.60 9.55 14.66
C THR A 218 -8.34 8.79 15.07
N LEU A 219 -7.40 8.58 14.13
CA LEU A 219 -6.21 7.74 14.27
C LEU A 219 -6.54 6.27 14.58
N GLU A 220 -7.77 5.83 14.31
CA GLU A 220 -8.18 4.45 14.52
C GLU A 220 -7.71 3.58 13.37
N THR A 221 -7.07 2.46 13.70
CA THR A 221 -6.64 1.43 12.75
C THR A 221 -7.50 0.19 12.91
N PHE A 222 -8.16 -0.23 11.83
CA PHE A 222 -8.96 -1.45 11.77
C PHE A 222 -8.12 -2.65 11.30
N GLU A 223 -7.27 -2.45 10.30
CA GLU A 223 -6.39 -3.47 9.73
C GLU A 223 -5.14 -2.85 9.13
N HIS A 224 -4.05 -3.62 9.08
CA HIS A 224 -2.78 -3.24 8.49
C HIS A 224 -2.26 -4.34 7.55
N ARG A 225 -1.72 -3.93 6.39
CA ARG A 225 -1.07 -4.82 5.42
C ARG A 225 0.17 -4.16 4.81
N ASP A 226 1.26 -4.92 4.89
CA ASP A 226 2.46 -4.67 4.10
C ASP A 226 2.27 -5.14 2.65
N THR A 227 2.85 -4.39 1.71
CA THR A 227 3.11 -4.94 0.38
C THR A 227 4.15 -6.06 0.48
N PRO A 228 4.20 -6.98 -0.50
CA PRO A 228 5.22 -8.03 -0.54
C PRO A 228 6.65 -7.52 -0.40
N ALA A 229 6.97 -6.40 -1.06
CA ALA A 229 8.29 -5.78 -0.99
C ALA A 229 8.64 -5.32 0.43
N LEU A 230 7.71 -4.64 1.12
CA LEU A 230 7.95 -4.18 2.49
C LEU A 230 8.03 -5.35 3.48
N ALA A 231 7.17 -6.36 3.33
CA ALA A 231 7.20 -7.55 4.18
C ALA A 231 8.56 -8.29 4.07
N LEU A 232 9.07 -8.45 2.85
CA LEU A 232 10.40 -9.03 2.60
C LEU A 232 11.51 -8.19 3.21
N TRP A 233 11.47 -6.88 2.99
CA TRP A 233 12.45 -5.95 3.56
C TRP A 233 12.48 -6.00 5.10
N ARG A 234 11.31 -5.96 5.74
CA ARG A 234 11.17 -6.10 7.20
C ARG A 234 11.70 -7.44 7.70
N HIS A 235 11.41 -8.53 6.98
CA HIS A 235 11.94 -9.85 7.33
C HIS A 235 13.47 -9.91 7.24
N GLN A 236 14.06 -9.36 6.18
CA GLN A 236 15.52 -9.26 6.02
C GLN A 236 16.13 -8.43 7.15
N CYS A 237 15.56 -7.27 7.47
CA CYS A 237 16.01 -6.42 8.57
C CYS A 237 15.97 -7.13 9.93
N ARG A 238 15.03 -8.05 10.14
CA ARG A 238 14.89 -8.82 11.39
C ARG A 238 15.80 -10.05 11.45
N THR A 239 16.25 -10.58 10.31
CA THR A 239 17.01 -11.83 10.25
C THR A 239 18.50 -11.61 10.01
N ASP A 240 18.88 -10.56 9.28
CA ASP A 240 20.27 -10.18 9.03
C ASP A 240 20.90 -9.54 10.29
N PRO A 241 21.94 -10.15 10.89
CA PRO A 241 22.59 -9.62 12.08
C PRO A 241 23.20 -8.22 11.88
N ALA A 242 23.69 -7.90 10.68
CA ALA A 242 24.30 -6.61 10.38
C ALA A 242 23.23 -5.51 10.31
N LEU A 243 22.10 -5.78 9.64
CA LEU A 243 20.99 -4.82 9.59
C LEU A 243 20.37 -4.61 10.97
N ARG A 244 20.21 -5.67 11.77
CA ARG A 244 19.74 -5.53 13.16
C ARG A 244 20.66 -4.64 13.99
N MET A 245 21.98 -4.84 13.89
CA MET A 245 22.94 -4.00 14.61
C MET A 245 22.85 -2.54 14.15
N LEU A 246 22.77 -2.29 12.84
CA LEU A 246 22.63 -0.94 12.31
C LEU A 246 21.33 -0.26 12.79
N LEU A 247 20.21 -0.97 12.78
CA LEU A 247 18.93 -0.47 13.29
C LEU A 247 18.99 -0.17 14.79
N PHE A 248 19.62 -1.05 15.57
CA PHE A 248 19.84 -0.84 17.01
C PHE A 248 20.70 0.40 17.28
N LEU A 249 21.82 0.56 16.57
CA LEU A 249 22.67 1.75 16.68
C LEU A 249 21.91 3.04 16.32
N ARG A 250 21.10 3.00 15.26
CA ARG A 250 20.27 4.14 14.86
C ARG A 250 19.23 4.49 15.92
N GLN A 251 18.60 3.49 16.53
CA GLN A 251 17.65 3.72 17.62
C GLN A 251 18.35 4.38 18.82
N LEU A 252 19.53 3.89 19.20
CA LEU A 252 20.34 4.52 20.25
C LEU A 252 20.68 5.97 19.89
N GLU A 253 21.08 6.27 18.66
CA GLU A 253 21.32 7.65 18.21
C GLU A 253 20.08 8.54 18.36
N GLN A 254 18.91 8.03 17.98
CA GLN A 254 17.64 8.76 18.10
C GLN A 254 17.26 9.01 19.56
N GLU A 255 17.38 8.01 20.43
CA GLU A 255 17.16 8.16 21.88
C GLU A 255 18.17 9.13 22.50
N THR A 256 19.43 9.09 22.07
CA THR A 256 20.47 10.02 22.55
C THR A 256 20.20 11.45 22.08
N CYS A 257 19.70 11.63 20.85
CA CYS A 257 19.27 12.94 20.33
C CYS A 257 18.02 13.46 21.04
N ALA A 258 17.03 12.59 21.29
CA ALA A 258 15.82 12.95 22.04
C ALA A 258 16.15 13.36 23.48
N ASN A 259 17.04 12.62 24.16
CA ASN A 259 17.49 12.98 25.51
C ASN A 259 18.30 14.28 25.55
N ARG A 260 19.12 14.55 24.52
CA ARG A 260 19.84 15.85 24.40
C ARG A 260 18.91 17.05 24.20
N LEU A 261 17.71 16.85 23.63
CA LEU A 261 16.70 17.90 23.50
C LEU A 261 15.95 18.14 24.82
N ILE A 262 15.88 17.14 25.70
CA ILE A 262 15.28 17.24 27.04
C ILE A 262 16.26 17.90 28.03
N GLU A 263 17.56 17.73 27.86
CA GLU A 263 18.61 18.31 28.72
C GLU A 263 18.96 19.77 28.40
N GLN A 264 18.34 20.40 27.40
CA GLN A 264 18.39 21.85 27.24
C GLN A 264 17.54 22.48 28.34
N PRO A 265 18.09 23.27 29.28
CA PRO A 265 17.29 23.86 30.34
C PRO A 265 16.31 24.85 29.71
N ASN A 266 15.02 24.59 29.84
CA ASN A 266 13.99 25.62 29.69
C ASN A 266 14.23 26.65 30.80
N ASP A 267 14.79 27.80 30.43
CA ASP A 267 14.63 29.03 31.19
C ASP A 267 13.13 29.41 31.14
N GLY A 268 12.35 28.90 32.11
CA GLY A 268 10.97 29.30 32.32
C GLY A 268 10.01 28.15 32.61
N ASP A 269 9.63 28.10 33.89
CA ASP A 269 8.36 27.60 34.45
C ASP A 269 8.02 26.09 34.44
N ALA A 270 8.08 25.57 35.66
CA ALA A 270 7.50 24.37 36.23
C ALA A 270 6.16 23.89 35.63
N ILE A 271 6.19 22.80 34.85
CA ILE A 271 5.25 21.67 34.93
C ILE A 271 5.99 20.41 34.41
N ALA A 272 6.70 19.68 35.28
CA ALA A 272 7.40 18.46 34.89
C ALA A 272 7.26 17.38 35.98
N GLU A 273 6.03 16.87 36.16
CA GLU A 273 5.82 15.65 36.97
C GLU A 273 4.95 14.57 36.28
N GLU A 274 4.31 14.83 35.14
CA GLU A 274 3.48 13.81 34.46
C GLU A 274 4.18 13.01 33.34
N ALA A 275 5.33 13.48 32.82
CA ALA A 275 5.98 12.82 31.67
C ALA A 275 6.83 11.59 32.05
N VAL A 276 7.21 11.44 33.32
CA VAL A 276 8.14 10.38 33.78
C VAL A 276 7.43 9.03 34.02
N ALA A 277 6.10 9.00 34.09
CA ALA A 277 5.35 7.79 34.39
C ALA A 277 5.11 6.86 33.16
N ALA A 278 5.36 7.32 31.93
CA ALA A 278 5.01 6.56 30.72
C ALA A 278 6.14 5.66 30.18
N SER A 279 7.36 5.68 30.75
CA SER A 279 8.53 4.98 30.18
C SER A 279 8.78 3.56 30.71
N LYS A 280 7.77 2.90 31.28
CA LYS A 280 7.84 1.46 31.59
C LYS A 280 6.89 0.69 30.67
N LEU A 281 7.35 0.40 29.46
CA LEU A 281 6.89 -0.78 28.73
C LEU A 281 8.04 -1.75 28.58
N GLU A 282 7.75 -2.99 28.97
CA GLU A 282 8.63 -4.14 28.97
C GLU A 282 9.14 -4.45 27.56
N ALA A 283 10.37 -4.96 27.49
CA ALA A 283 10.97 -5.46 26.26
C ALA A 283 10.23 -6.71 25.78
N SER A 284 9.16 -6.53 25.01
CA SER A 284 8.58 -7.55 24.14
C SER A 284 8.73 -7.10 22.70
N GLU A 285 9.26 -8.00 21.85
CA GLU A 285 9.39 -7.91 20.38
C GLU A 285 9.31 -6.48 19.81
N ALA A 286 10.48 -5.87 19.60
CA ALA A 286 10.58 -4.57 18.94
C ALA A 286 9.98 -4.64 17.53
N ASP A 287 8.69 -4.33 17.43
CA ASP A 287 8.01 -4.11 16.17
C ASP A 287 8.53 -2.78 15.63
N VAL A 288 9.38 -2.84 14.60
CA VAL A 288 9.95 -1.66 13.94
C VAL A 288 8.82 -0.96 13.20
N THR A 289 8.06 -0.15 13.94
CA THR A 289 7.04 0.75 13.41
C THR A 289 7.74 2.02 12.95
N PHE A 290 7.70 2.27 11.65
CA PHE A 290 8.14 3.55 11.09
C PHE A 290 6.97 4.53 11.25
N THR A 291 6.86 5.21 12.39
CA THR A 291 5.90 6.31 12.53
C THR A 291 6.33 7.48 11.64
N PRO A 292 5.58 7.83 10.58
CA PRO A 292 5.88 9.02 9.80
C PRO A 292 5.71 10.25 10.69
N GLN A 293 6.77 11.04 10.85
CA GLN A 293 6.65 12.35 11.49
C GLN A 293 5.95 13.30 10.50
N GLN A 294 4.72 13.69 10.82
CA GLN A 294 4.05 14.80 10.13
C GLN A 294 4.83 16.09 10.44
N LEU A 295 5.60 16.58 9.46
CA LEU A 295 6.20 17.90 9.55
C LEU A 295 5.06 18.93 9.58
N LYS A 296 4.96 19.68 10.68
CA LYS A 296 4.12 20.88 10.75
C LYS A 296 4.66 21.89 9.74
N LEU A 297 4.03 21.93 8.57
CA LEU A 297 4.07 23.12 7.74
C LEU A 297 3.12 24.11 8.40
N PHE A 298 3.62 25.31 8.74
CA PHE A 298 2.97 26.39 9.50
C PHE A 298 3.14 26.28 11.03
N GLU A 299 4.18 26.96 11.53
CA GLU A 299 4.13 27.69 12.81
C GLU A 299 3.57 29.11 12.57
#